data_AF-A0A4P6TZQ6-F1
#
_entry.id   AF-A0A4P6TZQ6-F1
#
_cell.length_a   1.000
_cell.length_b   1.000
_cell.length_c   1.000
_cell.angle_alpha   90.00
_cell.angle_beta   90.00
_cell.angle_gamma   90.00
#
_symmetry.space_group_name_H-M   'P 1'
#
loop_
_entity.id
_entity.type
_entity.pdbx_description
1 polymer ?
#
loop_
_entity_poly.entity_id
_entity_poly.type
_entity_poly.pdbx_seq_one_letter_code
_entity_poly.pdbx_strand_id
1 'polypeptide(L)'
;MTRTTRAALLLAATALTPALLLSTPASAAVQTATASATASAPVDQMSDDDVRVAIARILADPASGRAVIREANKALDGTIADQRAFLETGYRLAQAEDDRVAIARILADPASGVAVKREAGKALDGTMDDQRAFLETGYRLAQAEDDRVAIARILADPKSGVAVKREAGKALDGTMDDQRAFLETGYRLAQGEDDRVAALRIIADPKSSAALRAAASAALDGTLEELRYFIAVGQYQVH
;
A
#
# COMPACT_ATOMS: atom_id res chain seq x y z
N MET A 1 -31.07 -35.21 -50.38
CA MET A 1 -32.32 -35.87 -49.96
C MET A 1 -33.00 -34.97 -48.95
N THR A 2 -34.20 -34.49 -49.29
CA THR A 2 -35.36 -34.04 -48.45
C THR A 2 -35.12 -33.18 -47.19
N ARG A 3 -35.86 -32.11 -46.88
CA ARG A 3 -36.83 -31.20 -47.54
C ARG A 3 -37.19 -30.16 -46.46
N THR A 4 -37.40 -28.92 -46.87
CA THR A 4 -37.98 -27.78 -46.11
C THR A 4 -39.47 -27.97 -45.82
N THR A 5 -40.01 -27.45 -44.69
CA THR A 5 -41.33 -26.75 -44.48
C THR A 5 -41.61 -26.57 -42.97
N ARG A 6 -41.78 -25.37 -42.38
CA ARG A 6 -42.89 -24.37 -42.42
C ARG A 6 -44.24 -24.82 -41.83
N ALA A 7 -44.59 -24.18 -40.70
CA ALA A 7 -45.80 -23.35 -40.46
C ALA A 7 -47.12 -23.94 -39.87
N ALA A 8 -47.66 -23.11 -38.95
CA ALA A 8 -49.07 -22.79 -38.63
C ALA A 8 -49.92 -23.81 -37.86
N LEU A 9 -50.49 -23.54 -36.66
CA LEU A 9 -51.43 -22.50 -36.16
C LEU A 9 -52.90 -22.97 -36.22
N LEU A 10 -53.55 -23.07 -35.05
CA LEU A 10 -55.01 -23.06 -34.78
C LEU A 10 -55.14 -22.88 -33.24
N LEU A 11 -55.35 -21.69 -32.68
CA LEU A 11 -56.61 -20.92 -32.50
C LEU A 11 -57.79 -21.75 -31.96
N ALA A 12 -58.07 -21.58 -30.65
CA ALA A 12 -59.41 -21.58 -30.09
C ALA A 12 -59.45 -20.59 -28.92
N ALA A 13 -60.33 -19.59 -29.04
CA ALA A 13 -60.54 -18.50 -28.09
C ALA A 13 -61.82 -18.75 -27.28
N THR A 14 -61.81 -18.44 -25.98
CA THR A 14 -63.04 -18.13 -25.21
C THR A 14 -62.75 -17.11 -24.11
N ALA A 15 -63.52 -16.02 -24.16
CA ALA A 15 -63.89 -14.96 -23.20
C ALA A 15 -63.23 -14.94 -21.80
N LEU A 16 -62.57 -13.85 -21.39
CA LEU A 16 -63.07 -12.54 -20.93
C LEU A 16 -63.63 -12.53 -19.49
N THR A 17 -62.76 -12.26 -18.51
CA THR A 17 -63.05 -11.46 -17.30
C THR A 17 -61.76 -10.80 -16.81
N PRO A 18 -61.67 -9.46 -16.71
CA PRO A 18 -60.50 -8.79 -16.15
C PRO A 18 -60.63 -8.69 -14.62
N ALA A 19 -59.80 -9.42 -13.88
CA ALA A 19 -59.54 -9.13 -12.47
C ALA A 19 -58.36 -8.15 -12.39
N LEU A 20 -58.66 -6.88 -12.15
CA LEU A 20 -57.71 -5.85 -11.76
C LEU A 20 -57.05 -6.25 -10.43
N LEU A 21 -55.92 -6.94 -10.48
CA LEU A 21 -55.02 -7.07 -9.34
C LEU A 21 -54.14 -5.83 -9.29
N LEU A 22 -54.44 -4.96 -8.32
CA LEU A 22 -53.60 -3.81 -7.99
C LEU A 22 -52.17 -4.28 -7.72
N SER A 23 -51.23 -3.78 -8.52
CA SER A 23 -49.80 -3.92 -8.27
C SER A 23 -49.45 -3.14 -7.00
N THR A 24 -49.18 -3.85 -5.92
CA THR A 24 -48.45 -3.29 -4.78
C THR A 24 -46.99 -3.11 -5.19
N PRO A 25 -46.34 -1.97 -4.87
CA PRO A 25 -44.92 -1.85 -5.07
C PRO A 25 -44.21 -2.81 -4.10
N ALA A 26 -43.42 -3.73 -4.65
CA ALA A 26 -42.48 -4.52 -3.88
C ALA A 26 -41.39 -3.57 -3.34
N SER A 27 -41.52 -3.17 -2.08
CA SER A 27 -40.43 -2.50 -1.37
C SER A 27 -39.26 -3.45 -1.25
N ALA A 28 -38.19 -3.18 -2.00
CA ALA A 28 -36.88 -3.78 -1.78
C ALA A 28 -36.42 -3.38 -0.36
N ALA A 29 -36.52 -4.31 0.58
CA ALA A 29 -35.90 -4.17 1.88
C ALA A 29 -34.39 -4.12 1.65
N VAL A 30 -33.82 -2.90 1.67
CA VAL A 30 -32.39 -2.69 1.84
C VAL A 30 -32.06 -3.29 3.19
N GLN A 31 -31.47 -4.48 3.16
CA GLN A 31 -30.89 -5.12 4.33
C GLN A 31 -29.66 -4.30 4.67
N THR A 32 -29.84 -3.23 5.45
CA THR A 32 -28.75 -2.51 6.08
C THR A 32 -28.03 -3.53 6.95
N ALA A 33 -26.84 -3.95 6.53
CA ALA A 33 -25.87 -4.56 7.40
C ALA A 33 -25.61 -3.56 8.53
N THR A 34 -26.26 -3.76 9.67
CA THR A 34 -25.86 -3.15 10.92
C THR A 34 -24.46 -3.66 11.19
N ALA A 35 -23.46 -2.86 10.81
CA ALA A 35 -22.17 -2.91 11.46
C ALA A 35 -22.47 -2.80 12.95
N SER A 36 -22.20 -3.87 13.70
CA SER A 36 -22.13 -3.79 15.15
C SER A 36 -20.99 -2.83 15.46
N ALA A 37 -21.32 -1.54 15.54
CA ALA A 37 -20.57 -0.63 16.36
C ALA A 37 -20.64 -1.22 17.76
N THR A 38 -19.54 -1.76 18.24
CA THR A 38 -19.30 -1.94 19.67
C THR A 38 -19.46 -0.56 20.28
N ALA A 39 -20.68 -0.24 20.71
CA ALA A 39 -20.97 0.95 21.47
C ALA A 39 -20.20 0.79 22.78
N SER A 40 -19.01 1.39 22.84
CA SER A 40 -18.37 1.70 24.11
C SER A 40 -19.42 2.40 24.95
N ALA A 41 -19.59 1.98 26.21
CA ALA A 41 -20.49 2.68 27.12
C ALA A 41 -20.17 4.18 27.06
N PRO A 42 -21.20 5.07 27.06
CA PRO A 42 -20.97 6.51 27.12
C PRO A 42 -20.03 6.81 28.27
N VAL A 43 -19.04 7.69 28.05
CA VAL A 43 -18.01 7.99 29.06
C VAL A 43 -18.65 8.39 30.40
N ASP A 44 -19.77 9.09 30.36
CA ASP A 44 -20.60 9.46 31.52
C ASP A 44 -21.07 8.28 32.40
N GLN A 45 -21.21 7.08 31.83
CA GLN A 45 -21.68 5.89 32.55
C GLN A 45 -20.54 5.05 33.14
N MET A 46 -19.29 5.34 32.75
CA MET A 46 -18.12 4.65 33.29
C MET A 46 -17.93 4.99 34.77
N SER A 47 -17.49 4.02 35.58
CA SER A 47 -17.04 4.32 36.93
C SER A 47 -15.75 5.16 36.88
N ASP A 48 -15.45 5.89 37.94
CA ASP A 48 -14.24 6.72 37.98
C ASP A 48 -12.95 5.88 37.82
N ASP A 49 -12.97 4.64 38.32
CA ASP A 49 -11.87 3.69 38.15
C ASP A 49 -11.75 3.22 36.70
N ASP A 50 -12.87 2.93 36.03
CA ASP A 50 -12.87 2.54 34.61
C ASP A 50 -12.34 3.67 33.71
N VAL A 51 -12.64 4.93 34.04
CA VAL A 51 -12.11 6.11 33.33
C VAL A 51 -10.59 6.14 33.43
N ARG A 52 -10.03 5.99 34.64
CA ARG A 52 -8.57 5.95 34.85
C ARG A 52 -7.92 4.77 34.13
N VAL A 53 -8.55 3.59 34.18
CA VAL A 53 -8.07 2.39 33.47
C VAL A 53 -8.08 2.61 31.96
N ALA A 54 -9.10 3.25 31.40
CA ALA A 54 -9.15 3.56 29.97
C ALA A 54 -8.01 4.49 29.54
N ILE A 55 -7.73 5.56 30.32
CA ILE A 55 -6.60 6.46 30.03
C ILE A 55 -5.26 5.72 30.19
N ALA A 56 -5.11 4.88 31.22
CA ALA A 56 -3.91 4.06 31.39
C ALA A 56 -3.67 3.10 30.23
N ARG A 57 -4.74 2.52 29.64
CA ARG A 57 -4.63 1.69 28.43
C ARG A 57 -4.16 2.49 27.22
N ILE A 58 -4.66 3.71 27.04
CA ILE A 58 -4.19 4.62 25.99
C ILE A 58 -2.69 4.91 26.18
N LEU A 59 -2.26 5.24 27.41
CA LEU A 59 -0.84 5.49 27.71
C LEU A 59 0.05 4.26 27.54
N ALA A 60 -0.49 3.06 27.73
CA ALA A 60 0.24 1.81 27.56
C ALA A 60 0.35 1.37 26.09
N ASP A 61 -0.46 1.93 25.19
CA ASP A 61 -0.39 1.64 23.76
C ASP A 61 0.88 2.26 23.14
N PRO A 62 1.81 1.46 22.59
CA PRO A 62 3.01 1.97 21.93
C PRO A 62 2.70 2.85 20.70
N ALA A 63 1.49 2.76 20.13
CA ALA A 63 1.05 3.61 19.03
C ALA A 63 0.61 5.00 19.49
N SER A 64 0.48 5.26 20.80
CA SER A 64 0.12 6.58 21.30
C SER A 64 1.19 7.62 21.00
N GLY A 65 0.77 8.66 20.29
CA GLY A 65 1.64 9.77 19.91
C GLY A 65 1.93 10.74 21.05
N ARG A 66 2.76 11.74 20.75
CA ARG A 66 3.28 12.68 21.76
C ARG A 66 2.18 13.58 22.31
N ALA A 67 1.24 14.00 21.45
CA ALA A 67 0.12 14.83 21.87
C ALA A 67 -0.86 14.02 22.72
N VAL A 68 -1.17 12.78 22.32
CA VAL A 68 -2.02 11.87 23.11
C VAL A 68 -1.43 11.64 24.50
N ILE A 69 -0.14 11.32 24.60
CA ILE A 69 0.54 11.11 25.89
C ILE A 69 0.50 12.37 26.77
N ARG A 70 0.73 13.54 26.16
CA ARG A 70 0.72 14.83 26.87
C ARG A 70 -0.66 15.16 27.43
N GLU A 71 -1.71 15.07 26.62
CA GLU A 71 -3.08 15.40 27.05
C GLU A 71 -3.65 14.35 28.02
N ALA A 72 -3.30 13.07 27.84
CA ALA A 72 -3.68 12.00 28.78
C ALA A 72 -3.09 12.23 30.17
N ASN A 73 -1.79 12.55 30.29
CA ASN A 73 -1.16 12.83 31.58
C ASN A 73 -1.76 14.08 32.23
N LYS A 74 -1.97 15.14 31.44
CA LYS A 74 -2.65 16.36 31.93
C LYS A 74 -4.05 16.06 32.48
N ALA A 75 -4.80 15.16 31.86
CA ALA A 75 -6.10 14.74 32.35
C ALA A 75 -5.99 13.94 33.66
N LEU A 76 -5.01 13.04 33.77
CA LEU A 76 -4.75 12.27 34.99
C LEU A 76 -4.30 13.14 36.19
N ASP A 77 -3.55 14.21 35.92
CA ASP A 77 -3.14 15.20 36.92
C ASP A 77 -4.31 16.11 37.38
N GLY A 78 -5.44 16.07 36.66
CA GLY A 78 -6.64 16.86 36.92
C GLY A 78 -7.72 16.14 37.71
N THR A 79 -8.95 16.64 37.60
CA THR A 79 -10.15 16.08 38.21
C THR A 79 -10.72 14.93 37.39
N ILE A 80 -11.66 14.17 37.95
CA ILE A 80 -12.36 13.13 37.18
C ILE A 80 -13.15 13.72 35.99
N ALA A 81 -13.60 14.97 36.09
CA ALA A 81 -14.26 15.65 34.99
C ALA A 81 -13.28 15.90 33.82
N ASP A 82 -12.02 16.24 34.12
CA ASP A 82 -10.97 16.41 33.10
C ASP A 82 -10.64 15.08 32.41
N GLN A 83 -10.63 13.98 33.17
CA GLN A 83 -10.41 12.63 32.64
C GLN A 83 -11.54 12.18 31.71
N ARG A 84 -12.81 12.45 32.07
CA ARG A 84 -13.96 12.18 31.22
C ARG A 84 -13.94 13.06 29.95
N ALA A 85 -13.68 14.36 30.10
CA ALA A 85 -13.57 15.28 28.96
C ALA A 85 -12.47 14.86 27.97
N PHE A 86 -11.34 14.35 28.47
CA PHE A 86 -10.30 13.76 27.63
C PHE A 86 -10.81 12.56 26.85
N LEU A 87 -11.45 11.58 27.50
CA LEU A 87 -11.97 10.40 26.79
C LEU A 87 -13.08 10.73 25.78
N GLU A 88 -13.91 11.75 26.05
CA GLU A 88 -14.99 12.16 25.16
C GLU A 88 -14.49 12.88 23.90
N THR A 89 -13.56 13.82 24.07
CA THR A 89 -13.15 14.73 23.01
C THR A 89 -11.64 14.93 22.93
N GLY A 90 -10.96 15.06 24.07
CA GLY A 90 -9.53 15.38 24.12
C GLY A 90 -8.64 14.35 23.43
N TYR A 91 -8.96 13.05 23.54
CA TYR A 91 -8.23 11.98 22.89
C TYR A 91 -8.24 12.13 21.37
N ARG A 92 -9.41 12.38 20.76
CA ARG A 92 -9.52 12.56 19.30
C ARG A 92 -8.79 13.80 18.82
N LEU A 93 -8.83 14.90 19.58
CA LEU A 93 -8.09 16.12 19.24
C LEU A 93 -6.58 15.92 19.30
N ALA A 94 -6.11 15.23 20.34
CA ALA A 94 -4.69 14.92 20.51
C ALA A 94 -4.20 13.95 19.42
N GLN A 95 -5.00 12.93 19.07
CA GLN A 95 -4.71 12.01 17.98
C GLN A 95 -4.63 12.73 16.63
N ALA A 96 -5.53 13.68 16.36
CA ALA A 96 -5.47 14.49 15.14
C ALA A 96 -4.19 15.37 15.07
N GLU A 97 -3.70 15.88 16.21
CA GLU A 97 -2.41 16.58 16.24
C GLU A 97 -1.26 15.64 15.86
N ASP A 98 -1.22 14.45 16.46
CA ASP A 98 -0.20 13.44 16.16
C ASP A 98 -0.27 12.96 14.69
N ASP A 99 -1.47 12.76 14.15
CA ASP A 99 -1.70 12.34 12.76
C ASP A 99 -1.20 13.41 11.78
N ARG A 100 -1.50 14.70 12.01
CA ARG A 100 -0.98 15.81 11.18
C ARG A 100 0.54 15.86 11.18
N VAL A 101 1.16 15.65 12.34
CA VAL A 101 2.61 15.61 12.46
C VAL A 101 3.19 14.41 11.71
N ALA A 102 2.57 13.24 11.78
CA ALA A 102 2.97 12.06 11.03
C ALA A 102 2.91 12.30 9.52
N ILE A 103 1.81 12.88 9.02
CA ILE A 103 1.65 13.19 7.59
C ILE A 103 2.65 14.27 7.14
N ALA A 104 2.88 15.30 7.95
CA ALA A 104 3.89 16.33 7.65
C ALA A 104 5.31 15.74 7.53
N ARG A 105 5.66 14.75 8.37
CA ARG A 105 6.93 14.02 8.27
C ARG A 105 7.03 13.22 6.98
N ILE A 106 5.96 12.55 6.58
CA ILE A 106 5.88 11.83 5.29
C ILE A 106 6.13 12.82 4.13
N LEU A 107 5.50 13.99 4.15
CA LEU A 107 5.69 15.02 3.12
C LEU A 107 7.12 15.59 3.10
N ALA A 108 7.75 15.72 4.26
CA ALA A 108 9.12 16.21 4.40
C ALA A 108 10.19 15.19 3.98
N ASP A 109 9.84 13.90 3.92
CA ASP A 109 10.76 12.86 3.47
C ASP A 109 11.07 13.03 1.97
N PRO A 110 12.35 13.27 1.58
CA PRO A 110 12.73 13.36 0.18
C PRO A 110 12.48 12.06 -0.60
N ALA A 111 12.45 10.91 0.07
CA ALA A 111 12.16 9.61 -0.54
C ALA A 111 10.65 9.42 -0.84
N SER A 112 9.77 10.26 -0.30
CA SER A 112 8.33 10.18 -0.61
C SER A 112 8.07 10.45 -2.09
N GLY A 113 7.40 9.48 -2.72
CA GLY A 113 7.02 9.52 -4.12
C GLY A 113 5.88 10.51 -4.43
N VAL A 114 5.50 10.56 -5.69
CA VAL A 114 4.55 11.56 -6.21
C VAL A 114 3.14 11.25 -5.72
N ALA A 115 2.73 9.98 -5.77
CA ALA A 115 1.43 9.55 -5.30
C ALA A 115 1.32 9.73 -3.78
N VAL A 116 2.33 9.33 -3.02
CA VAL A 116 2.38 9.55 -1.56
C VAL A 116 2.21 11.04 -1.21
N LYS A 117 2.98 11.93 -1.86
CA LYS A 117 2.88 13.38 -1.60
C LYS A 117 1.50 13.94 -1.96
N ARG A 118 0.92 13.48 -3.07
CA ARG A 118 -0.40 13.89 -3.53
C ARG A 118 -1.50 13.48 -2.55
N GLU A 119 -1.52 12.23 -2.12
CA GLU A 119 -2.56 11.73 -1.20
C GLU A 119 -2.36 12.24 0.23
N ALA A 120 -1.11 12.41 0.68
CA ALA A 120 -0.80 13.05 1.96
C ALA A 120 -1.28 14.51 2.02
N GLY A 121 -1.07 15.28 0.94
CA GLY A 121 -1.57 16.65 0.84
C GLY A 121 -3.09 16.73 0.94
N LYS A 122 -3.81 15.88 0.19
CA LYS A 122 -5.27 15.79 0.28
C LYS A 122 -5.75 15.45 1.69
N ALA A 123 -5.06 14.54 2.38
CA ALA A 123 -5.42 14.16 3.75
C ALA A 123 -5.27 15.36 4.72
N LEU A 124 -4.21 16.16 4.58
CA LEU A 124 -4.03 17.37 5.39
C LEU A 124 -5.08 18.46 5.09
N ASP A 125 -5.50 18.58 3.83
CA ASP A 125 -6.57 19.53 3.43
C ASP A 125 -7.97 19.05 3.87
N GLY A 126 -8.10 17.80 4.31
CA GLY A 126 -9.34 17.17 4.74
C GLY A 126 -9.62 17.24 6.24
N THR A 127 -10.49 16.34 6.69
CA THR A 127 -10.91 16.17 8.09
C THR A 127 -9.92 15.33 8.90
N MET A 128 -10.13 15.25 10.21
CA MET A 128 -9.36 14.35 11.08
C MET A 128 -9.52 12.88 10.66
N ASP A 129 -10.71 12.51 10.17
CA ASP A 129 -10.98 11.16 9.69
C ASP A 129 -10.22 10.87 8.38
N ASP A 130 -10.06 11.87 7.50
CA ASP A 130 -9.25 11.74 6.28
C ASP A 130 -7.76 11.56 6.60
N GLN A 131 -7.26 12.29 7.61
CA GLN A 131 -5.89 12.16 8.11
C GLN A 131 -5.64 10.76 8.64
N ARG A 132 -6.60 10.25 9.44
CA ARG A 132 -6.54 8.91 9.99
C ARG A 132 -6.60 7.83 8.91
N ALA A 133 -7.56 7.94 7.99
CA ALA A 133 -7.74 6.97 6.90
C ALA A 133 -6.50 6.90 6.00
N PHE A 134 -5.84 8.02 5.75
CA PHE A 134 -4.58 8.05 5.02
C PHE A 134 -3.49 7.27 5.77
N LEU A 135 -3.28 7.51 7.07
CA LEU A 135 -2.25 6.81 7.83
C LEU A 135 -2.53 5.30 7.97
N GLU A 136 -3.79 4.91 8.11
CA GLU A 136 -4.17 3.50 8.26
C GLU A 136 -4.06 2.72 6.95
N THR A 137 -4.47 3.32 5.82
CA THR A 137 -4.58 2.59 4.55
C THR A 137 -4.07 3.38 3.34
N GLY A 138 -4.37 4.68 3.26
CA GLY A 138 -4.07 5.51 2.10
C GLY A 138 -2.58 5.61 1.78
N TYR A 139 -1.71 5.65 2.79
CA TYR A 139 -0.26 5.71 2.63
C TYR A 139 0.26 4.48 1.88
N ARG A 140 -0.16 3.28 2.27
CA ARG A 140 0.25 2.02 1.62
C ARG A 140 -0.22 1.95 0.17
N LEU A 141 -1.45 2.41 -0.11
CA LEU A 141 -1.99 2.44 -1.46
C LEU A 141 -1.23 3.42 -2.36
N ALA A 142 -0.95 4.62 -1.86
CA ALA A 142 -0.19 5.62 -2.58
C ALA A 142 1.25 5.16 -2.84
N GLN A 143 1.88 4.51 -1.85
CA GLN A 143 3.20 3.92 -1.99
C GLN A 143 3.23 2.80 -3.04
N ALA A 144 2.21 1.94 -3.09
CA ALA A 144 2.10 0.92 -4.13
C ALA A 144 1.96 1.52 -5.54
N GLU A 145 1.27 2.66 -5.70
CA GLU A 145 1.24 3.40 -6.98
C GLU A 145 2.64 3.87 -7.37
N ASP A 146 3.36 4.51 -6.45
CA ASP A 146 4.73 4.96 -6.69
C ASP A 146 5.68 3.79 -7.03
N ASP A 147 5.55 2.66 -6.32
CA ASP A 147 6.34 1.46 -6.55
C ASP A 147 6.09 0.86 -7.94
N ARG A 148 4.83 0.74 -8.37
CA ARG A 148 4.49 0.29 -9.74
C ARG A 148 5.10 1.19 -10.80
N VAL A 149 5.04 2.50 -10.60
CA VAL A 149 5.64 3.48 -11.51
C VAL A 149 7.15 3.31 -11.56
N ALA A 150 7.82 3.10 -10.42
CA ALA A 150 9.24 2.85 -10.36
C ALA A 150 9.64 1.58 -11.12
N ILE A 151 8.91 0.47 -10.92
CA ILE A 151 9.17 -0.79 -11.62
C ILE A 151 8.90 -0.67 -13.12
N ALA A 152 7.82 0.02 -13.52
CA ALA A 152 7.53 0.28 -14.93
C ALA A 152 8.65 1.09 -15.61
N ARG A 153 9.25 2.06 -14.92
CA ARG A 153 10.42 2.80 -15.42
C ARG A 153 11.64 1.89 -15.60
N ILE A 154 11.88 0.97 -14.65
CA ILE A 154 12.96 -0.02 -14.77
C ILE A 154 12.73 -0.90 -16.01
N LEU A 155 11.51 -1.38 -16.24
CA LEU A 155 11.17 -2.19 -17.41
C LEU A 155 11.32 -1.42 -18.74
N ALA A 156 10.98 -0.13 -18.72
CA ALA A 156 11.09 0.74 -19.89
C ALA A 156 12.53 1.16 -20.21
N ASP A 157 13.47 1.07 -19.26
CA ASP A 157 14.87 1.38 -19.51
C ASP A 157 15.48 0.34 -20.48
N PRO A 158 15.96 0.75 -21.68
CA PRO A 158 16.58 -0.16 -22.62
C PRO A 158 17.85 -0.82 -22.07
N LYS A 159 18.50 -0.22 -21.06
CA LYS A 159 19.69 -0.77 -20.40
C LYS A 159 19.38 -1.85 -19.38
N SER A 160 18.11 -2.04 -19.01
CA SER A 160 17.73 -3.11 -18.10
C SER A 160 18.00 -4.48 -18.71
N GLY A 161 18.77 -5.28 -17.97
CA GLY A 161 19.17 -6.62 -18.37
C GLY A 161 18.03 -7.63 -18.31
N VAL A 162 18.34 -8.88 -18.65
CA VAL A 162 17.34 -9.95 -18.81
C VAL A 162 16.79 -10.37 -17.46
N ALA A 163 17.66 -10.54 -16.46
CA ALA A 163 17.25 -10.90 -15.11
C ALA A 163 16.45 -9.76 -14.46
N VAL A 164 16.90 -8.51 -14.59
CA VAL A 164 16.15 -7.34 -14.09
C VAL A 164 14.76 -7.28 -14.69
N LYS A 165 14.61 -7.43 -16.01
CA LYS A 165 13.29 -7.40 -16.67
C LYS A 165 12.39 -8.56 -16.21
N ARG A 166 12.95 -9.75 -16.07
CA ARG A 166 12.23 -10.95 -15.62
C ARG A 166 11.70 -10.78 -14.20
N GLU A 167 12.54 -10.37 -13.25
CA GLU A 167 12.14 -10.21 -11.85
C GLU A 167 11.23 -8.98 -11.64
N ALA A 168 11.45 -7.89 -12.38
CA ALA A 168 10.55 -6.73 -12.38
C ALA A 168 9.14 -7.09 -12.89
N GLY A 169 9.04 -7.90 -13.95
CA GLY A 169 7.76 -8.40 -14.46
C GLY A 169 7.01 -9.24 -13.42
N LYS A 170 7.70 -10.20 -12.78
CA LYS A 170 7.12 -10.99 -11.69
C LYS A 170 6.62 -10.13 -10.53
N ALA A 171 7.38 -9.08 -10.16
CA ALA A 171 6.98 -8.18 -9.09
C ALA A 171 5.69 -7.41 -9.44
N LEU A 172 5.53 -6.96 -10.70
CA LEU A 172 4.29 -6.31 -11.15
C LEU A 172 3.10 -7.26 -11.20
N ASP A 173 3.32 -8.53 -11.55
CA ASP A 173 2.28 -9.57 -11.56
C ASP A 173 1.88 -10.03 -10.14
N GLY A 174 2.66 -9.64 -9.12
CA GLY A 174 2.45 -9.97 -7.72
C GLY A 174 1.67 -8.94 -6.90
N THR A 175 1.83 -9.04 -5.58
CA THR A 175 1.22 -8.15 -4.59
C THR A 175 1.99 -6.84 -4.42
N MET A 176 1.44 -5.90 -3.63
CA MET A 176 2.15 -4.68 -3.25
C MET A 176 3.44 -4.99 -2.47
N ASP A 177 3.44 -6.06 -1.68
CA ASP A 177 4.62 -6.48 -0.93
C ASP A 177 5.70 -7.06 -1.86
N ASP A 178 5.31 -7.75 -2.95
CA ASP A 178 6.26 -8.23 -3.97
C ASP A 178 6.90 -7.07 -4.74
N GLN A 179 6.11 -6.04 -5.07
CA GLN A 179 6.58 -4.81 -5.69
C GLN A 179 7.61 -4.13 -4.80
N ARG A 180 7.31 -4.06 -3.50
CA ARG A 180 8.20 -3.48 -2.51
C ARG A 180 9.49 -4.26 -2.33
N ALA A 181 9.39 -5.58 -2.16
CA ALA A 181 10.53 -6.47 -1.98
C ALA A 181 11.48 -6.40 -3.19
N PHE A 182 10.94 -6.30 -4.41
CA PHE A 182 11.75 -6.12 -5.60
C PHE A 182 12.53 -4.79 -5.55
N LEU A 183 11.89 -3.67 -5.23
CA LEU A 183 12.59 -2.38 -5.18
C LEU A 183 13.64 -2.31 -4.06
N GLU A 184 13.37 -2.91 -2.90
CA GLU A 184 14.29 -2.88 -1.75
C GLU A 184 15.50 -3.81 -1.93
N THR A 185 15.29 -4.99 -2.51
CA THR A 185 16.33 -6.04 -2.58
C THR A 185 16.40 -6.74 -3.93
N GLY A 186 15.26 -7.10 -4.52
CA GLY A 186 15.21 -7.92 -5.74
C GLY A 186 15.91 -7.29 -6.95
N TYR A 187 15.81 -5.97 -7.12
CA TYR A 187 16.46 -5.23 -8.20
C TYR A 187 17.98 -5.41 -8.19
N ARG A 188 18.60 -5.28 -7.01
CA ARG A 188 20.06 -5.43 -6.84
C ARG A 188 20.52 -6.85 -7.13
N LEU A 189 19.75 -7.85 -6.69
CA LEU A 189 20.05 -9.26 -6.94
C LEU A 189 19.93 -9.59 -8.44
N ALA A 190 18.87 -9.12 -9.08
CA ALA A 190 18.66 -9.31 -10.52
C ALA A 190 19.74 -8.60 -11.35
N GLN A 191 20.14 -7.39 -10.95
CA GLN A 191 21.26 -6.68 -11.58
C GLN A 191 22.58 -7.43 -11.40
N GLY A 192 22.82 -8.01 -10.22
CA GLY A 192 23.96 -8.87 -9.98
C GLY A 192 24.01 -10.11 -10.88
N GLU A 193 22.86 -10.73 -11.16
CA GLU A 193 22.77 -11.84 -12.13
C GLU A 193 23.16 -11.38 -13.54
N ASP A 194 22.60 -10.26 -14.00
CA ASP A 194 22.94 -9.68 -15.30
C ASP A 194 24.45 -9.33 -15.40
N ASP A 195 25.03 -8.75 -14.34
CA ASP A 195 26.44 -8.38 -14.29
C ASP A 195 27.35 -9.62 -14.28
N ARG A 196 26.96 -10.72 -13.60
CA ARG A 196 27.70 -11.99 -13.64
C ARG A 196 27.74 -12.55 -15.05
N VAL A 197 26.61 -12.53 -15.75
CA VAL A 197 26.54 -12.97 -17.15
C VAL A 197 27.44 -12.10 -18.04
N ALA A 198 27.47 -10.79 -17.81
CA ALA A 198 28.35 -9.89 -18.55
C ALA A 198 29.84 -10.20 -18.31
N ALA A 199 30.25 -10.43 -17.06
CA ALA A 199 31.63 -10.79 -16.73
C ALA A 199 32.03 -12.14 -17.35
N LEU A 200 31.15 -13.15 -17.30
CA LEU A 200 31.39 -14.44 -17.94
C LEU A 200 31.54 -14.33 -19.47
N ARG A 201 30.78 -13.43 -20.11
CA ARG A 201 30.95 -13.14 -21.55
C ARG A 201 32.32 -12.52 -21.84
N ILE A 202 32.80 -11.60 -21.00
CA ILE A 202 34.15 -11.04 -21.13
C ILE A 202 35.21 -12.12 -21.02
N ILE A 203 35.08 -13.05 -20.07
CA ILE A 203 36.01 -14.17 -19.88
C ILE A 203 35.99 -15.11 -21.09
N ALA A 204 34.82 -15.40 -21.64
CA ALA A 204 34.65 -16.31 -22.76
C ALA A 204 35.02 -15.70 -24.13
N ASP A 205 35.05 -14.38 -24.27
CA ASP A 205 35.40 -13.71 -25.53
C ASP A 205 36.90 -13.93 -25.87
N PRO A 206 37.21 -14.59 -27.01
CA PRO A 206 38.59 -14.78 -27.45
C PRO A 206 39.37 -13.48 -27.64
N LYS A 207 38.67 -12.36 -27.92
CA LYS A 207 39.27 -11.04 -28.14
C LYS A 207 39.64 -10.31 -26.85
N SER A 208 39.14 -10.73 -25.69
CA SER A 208 39.47 -10.12 -24.41
C SER A 208 40.96 -10.27 -24.10
N SER A 209 41.60 -9.24 -23.55
CA SER A 209 43.00 -9.37 -23.10
C SER A 209 43.11 -10.30 -21.89
N ALA A 210 44.30 -10.87 -21.64
CA ALA A 210 44.52 -11.70 -20.45
C ALA A 210 44.27 -10.92 -19.15
N ALA A 211 44.67 -9.65 -19.10
CA ALA A 211 44.42 -8.76 -17.97
C ALA A 211 42.91 -8.52 -17.76
N LEU A 212 42.14 -8.29 -18.83
CA LEU A 212 40.70 -8.06 -18.74
C LEU A 212 39.96 -9.31 -18.26
N ARG A 213 40.36 -10.51 -18.72
CA ARG A 213 39.80 -11.77 -18.21
C ARG A 213 40.12 -11.97 -16.73
N ALA A 214 41.35 -11.70 -16.30
CA ALA A 214 41.74 -11.83 -14.90
C ALA A 214 40.95 -10.87 -14.00
N ALA A 215 40.77 -9.61 -14.44
CA ALA A 215 39.95 -8.63 -13.72
C ALA A 215 38.47 -9.05 -13.65
N ALA A 216 37.91 -9.60 -14.73
CA ALA A 216 36.55 -10.13 -14.73
C ALA A 216 36.38 -11.32 -13.77
N SER A 217 37.34 -12.24 -13.73
CA SER A 217 37.33 -13.36 -12.77
C SER A 217 37.39 -12.86 -11.32
N ALA A 218 38.29 -11.91 -11.03
CA ALA A 218 38.41 -11.33 -9.70
C ALA A 218 37.10 -10.63 -9.27
N ALA A 219 36.44 -9.93 -10.19
CA ALA A 219 35.16 -9.29 -9.93
C ALA A 219 34.03 -10.29 -9.67
N LEU A 220 34.04 -11.47 -10.32
CA LEU A 220 33.07 -12.53 -10.07
C LEU A 220 33.20 -13.17 -8.69
N ASP A 221 34.43 -13.25 -8.17
CA ASP A 221 34.73 -13.77 -6.83
C ASP A 221 34.46 -12.74 -5.71
N GLY A 222 34.21 -11.48 -6.09
CA GLY A 222 33.96 -10.36 -5.18
C GLY A 222 32.47 -10.14 -4.83
N THR A 223 32.17 -8.98 -4.25
CA THR A 223 30.80 -8.57 -3.93
C THR A 223 30.01 -8.16 -5.18
N LEU A 224 28.68 -8.06 -5.06
CA LEU A 224 27.84 -7.55 -6.15
C LEU A 224 28.21 -6.10 -6.51
N GLU A 225 28.63 -5.30 -5.54
CA GLU A 225 29.10 -3.93 -5.77
C GLU A 225 30.42 -3.89 -6.54
N GLU A 226 31.37 -4.77 -6.21
CA GLU A 226 32.64 -4.89 -6.93
C GLU A 226 32.42 -5.37 -8.36
N LEU A 227 31.56 -6.37 -8.54
CA LEU A 227 31.15 -6.85 -9.86
C LEU A 227 30.46 -5.75 -10.66
N ARG A 228 29.52 -5.03 -10.04
CA ARG A 228 28.83 -3.91 -10.68
C ARG A 228 29.80 -2.83 -11.10
N TYR A 229 30.74 -2.47 -10.23
CA TYR A 229 31.77 -1.49 -10.53
C TYR A 229 32.63 -1.94 -11.72
N PHE A 230 33.06 -3.20 -11.74
CA PHE A 230 33.83 -3.76 -12.85
C PHE A 230 33.08 -3.64 -14.18
N ILE A 231 31.81 -4.07 -14.22
CA ILE A 231 30.99 -3.99 -15.44
C ILE A 231 30.70 -2.54 -15.84
N ALA A 232 30.44 -1.64 -14.89
CA ALA A 232 30.09 -0.26 -15.22
C ALA A 232 31.29 0.59 -15.62
N VAL A 233 32.45 0.37 -14.99
CA VAL A 233 33.61 1.26 -15.05
C VAL A 233 34.92 0.49 -15.19
N GLY A 234 35.17 -0.48 -14.32
CA GLY A 234 36.49 -1.12 -14.16
C GLY A 234 37.01 -1.80 -15.43
N GLN A 235 36.13 -2.40 -16.24
CA GLN A 235 36.53 -3.04 -17.50
C GLN A 235 37.19 -2.08 -18.51
N TYR A 236 36.91 -0.77 -18.43
CA TYR A 236 37.49 0.24 -19.32
C TYR A 236 38.82 0.82 -18.81
N GLN A 237 39.22 0.46 -17.58
CA GLN A 237 40.46 0.90 -16.95
C GLN A 237 41.57 -0.14 -17.06
N VAL A 238 41.26 -1.33 -17.59
CA VAL A 238 42.25 -2.40 -17.80
C VAL A 238 43.00 -2.14 -19.11
N HIS A 239 44.33 -2.12 -19.04
CA HIS A 239 45.25 -1.92 -20.18
C HIS A 239 46.13 -3.15 -20.41
#